data_AF-A0A7C8CJF0-F1
#
_entry.id   AF-A0A7C8CJF0-F1
#
_cell.length_a   1.000
_cell.length_b   1.000
_cell.length_c   1.000
_cell.angle_alpha   90.00
_cell.angle_beta   90.00
_cell.angle_gamma   90.00
#
_symmetry.space_group_name_H-M   'P 1'
#
loop_
_entity.id
_entity.type
_entity.pdbx_description
1 polymer ?
#
loop_
_entity_poly.entity_id
_entity_poly.type
_entity_poly.pdbx_seq_one_letter_code
_entity_poly.pdbx_strand_id
1 'polypeptide(L)'
;MRPPDPKQRRGGAATLSSSLLCCTLPRMMTCSSLAAPASSAPIRGALAVLLLLALGLAPGGCLAESTDSTDSGVISATRIRASGEAVVVVAPDRAWVDLAIVTRDVEASRAVEANAGESKRVTTALGKALGQGAEISSGGYSLAPNYKYITGQGQRLDGFIVRNRLRVTLEDVTAAGRVIDAASEAGASEIQQVSYGLADDAPAQRQALADATRSGVERAGVMAKAIDMQVIRVLSVEDSGAAPAPIVREVRMLAKSAGPSSAPPTTLSPGGIRVHASVTVYVEVGP
;
A
#
# COMPACT_ATOMS: atom_id res chain seq x y z
N MET A 1 23.34 23.96 58.02
CA MET A 1 24.37 22.90 58.14
C MET A 1 24.53 22.25 56.78
N ARG A 2 25.78 22.20 56.30
CA ARG A 2 26.24 21.63 55.02
C ARG A 2 26.05 20.10 54.97
N PRO A 3 26.09 19.48 53.77
CA PRO A 3 25.78 18.08 53.51
C PRO A 3 27.02 17.18 53.67
N PRO A 4 26.87 15.88 53.42
CA PRO A 4 27.94 15.11 52.80
C PRO A 4 27.48 14.43 51.50
N ASP A 5 28.08 14.88 50.40
CA ASP A 5 28.65 14.01 49.37
C ASP A 5 30.02 13.56 49.91
N PRO A 6 30.58 12.35 49.62
CA PRO A 6 31.27 12.21 48.32
C PRO A 6 31.56 10.78 47.79
N LYS A 7 31.89 10.72 46.48
CA LYS A 7 32.89 9.83 45.82
C LYS A 7 32.49 8.34 45.70
N GLN A 8 32.86 7.54 44.71
CA GLN A 8 33.87 7.58 43.65
C GLN A 8 33.63 6.32 42.78
N ARG A 9 33.57 6.43 41.45
CA ARG A 9 34.13 5.38 40.56
C ARG A 9 34.68 6.03 39.29
N ARG A 10 35.99 6.36 39.35
CA ARG A 10 36.91 6.28 38.20
C ARG A 10 36.97 4.79 37.81
N GLY A 11 36.96 4.38 36.55
CA GLY A 11 37.94 4.67 35.52
C GLY A 11 38.50 3.32 35.06
N GLY A 12 38.56 3.05 33.76
CA GLY A 12 39.02 1.78 33.23
C GLY A 12 39.01 1.75 31.72
N ALA A 13 40.06 2.32 31.13
CA ALA A 13 40.43 2.11 29.75
C ALA A 13 40.75 0.63 29.50
N ALA A 14 40.30 0.09 28.37
CA ALA A 14 40.81 -1.15 27.81
C ALA A 14 40.97 -0.99 26.30
N THR A 15 42.24 -0.96 25.92
CA THR A 15 42.85 -1.00 24.60
C THR A 15 42.64 -2.36 23.90
N LEU A 16 42.51 -2.27 22.56
CA LEU A 16 43.08 -3.14 21.52
C LEU A 16 42.98 -4.67 21.68
N SER A 17 42.34 -5.37 20.74
CA SER A 17 43.02 -6.34 19.86
C SER A 17 42.05 -7.06 18.89
N SER A 18 42.52 -7.23 17.65
CA SER A 18 42.20 -8.31 16.70
C SER A 18 40.80 -8.43 16.10
N SER A 19 40.67 -7.92 14.87
CA SER A 19 39.80 -8.52 13.86
C SER A 19 40.62 -8.74 12.58
N LEU A 20 41.21 -9.92 12.47
CA LEU A 20 41.60 -10.51 11.19
C LEU A 20 40.32 -10.97 10.51
N LEU A 21 39.98 -10.39 9.35
CA LEU A 21 39.37 -11.17 8.28
C LEU A 21 39.72 -10.50 6.95
N CYS A 22 40.72 -11.09 6.32
CA CYS A 22 41.11 -10.86 4.95
C CYS A 22 39.99 -11.41 4.05
N CYS A 23 39.27 -10.53 3.34
CA CYS A 23 38.46 -10.93 2.19
C CYS A 23 38.73 -9.94 1.05
N THR A 24 39.64 -10.37 0.19
CA THR A 24 39.92 -9.85 -1.13
C THR A 24 38.69 -9.97 -2.03
N LEU A 25 38.22 -8.86 -2.61
CA LEU A 25 37.44 -8.88 -3.85
C LEU A 25 37.91 -7.76 -4.79
N PRO A 26 38.17 -8.07 -6.08
CA PRO A 26 38.71 -7.10 -7.02
C PRO A 26 37.61 -6.29 -7.72
N ARG A 27 38.00 -5.05 -8.05
CA ARG A 27 37.40 -4.13 -9.02
C ARG A 27 37.13 -4.80 -10.37
N MET A 28 35.93 -4.60 -10.93
CA MET A 28 35.71 -4.37 -12.38
C MET A 28 34.43 -3.51 -12.52
N MET A 29 34.56 -2.21 -12.79
CA MET A 29 34.54 -1.60 -14.13
C MET A 29 33.26 -1.90 -14.92
N THR A 30 32.35 -0.93 -14.82
CA THR A 30 31.31 -0.59 -15.79
C THR A 30 31.89 -0.34 -17.18
N CYS A 31 31.25 -0.87 -18.22
CA CYS A 31 31.27 -0.24 -19.54
C CYS A 31 29.91 -0.40 -20.22
N SER A 32 29.48 0.69 -20.83
CA SER A 32 28.17 0.95 -21.42
C SER A 32 28.09 0.55 -22.90
N SER A 33 26.86 0.65 -23.44
CA SER A 33 26.48 0.65 -24.87
C SER A 33 26.34 -0.75 -25.49
N LEU A 34 25.48 -1.01 -26.48
CA LEU A 34 24.82 -0.16 -27.46
C LEU A 34 23.62 -0.95 -28.05
N ALA A 35 22.61 -0.25 -28.57
CA ALA A 35 21.39 -0.82 -29.13
C ALA A 35 21.50 -1.29 -30.61
N ALA A 36 20.65 -2.29 -30.95
CA ALA A 36 19.99 -2.57 -32.24
C ALA A 36 20.84 -3.14 -33.43
N PRO A 37 20.22 -3.56 -34.56
CA PRO A 37 19.30 -4.72 -34.71
C PRO A 37 19.65 -5.64 -35.92
N ALA A 38 18.87 -6.72 -36.06
CA ALA A 38 18.48 -7.49 -37.26
C ALA A 38 19.47 -7.63 -38.44
N SER A 39 19.83 -8.88 -38.78
CA SER A 39 20.20 -9.25 -40.15
C SER A 39 19.95 -10.73 -40.44
N SER A 40 19.61 -10.97 -41.69
CA SER A 40 19.00 -12.12 -42.33
C SER A 40 19.97 -13.07 -43.02
N ALA A 41 19.48 -14.30 -43.27
CA ALA A 41 19.81 -15.22 -44.37
C ALA A 41 21.05 -16.15 -44.21
N PRO A 42 21.25 -17.16 -45.08
CA PRO A 42 20.29 -18.13 -45.64
C PRO A 42 20.77 -19.61 -45.54
N ILE A 43 19.82 -20.51 -45.74
CA ILE A 43 19.99 -21.97 -45.88
C ILE A 43 20.39 -22.31 -47.33
N ARG A 44 21.40 -23.16 -47.51
CA ARG A 44 21.78 -23.78 -48.80
C ARG A 44 22.24 -25.24 -48.59
N GLY A 45 21.76 -26.11 -49.47
CA GLY A 45 22.32 -27.44 -49.74
C GLY A 45 21.29 -28.56 -49.50
N ALA A 46 20.45 -28.94 -50.46
CA ALA A 46 20.74 -29.84 -51.58
C ALA A 46 21.01 -31.29 -51.10
N LEU A 47 20.56 -32.39 -51.68
CA LEU A 47 19.66 -32.74 -52.79
C LEU A 47 19.78 -34.28 -52.83
N ALA A 48 18.70 -35.06 -52.80
CA ALA A 48 18.73 -36.44 -53.28
C ALA A 48 17.30 -36.94 -53.55
N VAL A 49 17.04 -37.15 -54.84
CA VAL A 49 15.82 -37.67 -55.47
C VAL A 49 16.03 -39.14 -55.80
N LEU A 50 14.99 -39.98 -55.66
CA LEU A 50 14.55 -41.12 -56.51
C LEU A 50 13.64 -42.01 -55.62
N LEU A 51 12.31 -42.03 -55.72
CA LEU A 51 11.36 -42.44 -56.78
C LEU A 51 11.34 -43.95 -57.11
N LEU A 52 10.13 -44.53 -56.96
CA LEU A 52 9.55 -45.81 -57.44
C LEU A 52 9.36 -46.89 -56.36
N LEU A 53 8.33 -47.72 -56.33
CA LEU A 53 6.93 -47.79 -56.80
C LEU A 53 6.46 -49.19 -56.31
N ALA A 54 5.14 -49.39 -56.11
CA ALA A 54 4.43 -50.69 -55.99
C ALA A 54 4.58 -51.47 -54.66
N LEU A 55 3.64 -52.26 -54.14
CA LEU A 55 2.20 -52.57 -54.33
C LEU A 55 1.95 -53.71 -53.31
N GLY A 56 0.85 -53.71 -52.53
CA GLY A 56 0.53 -54.92 -51.73
C GLY A 56 -0.58 -54.77 -50.68
N LEU A 57 -1.76 -55.32 -51.00
CA LEU A 57 -2.88 -55.60 -50.11
C LEU A 57 -2.54 -56.68 -49.06
N ALA A 58 -3.04 -56.53 -47.83
CA ALA A 58 -3.70 -57.62 -47.10
C ALA A 58 -4.62 -57.08 -45.97
N PRO A 59 -5.83 -57.65 -45.77
CA PRO A 59 -6.76 -57.31 -44.71
C PRO A 59 -6.59 -58.24 -43.49
N GLY A 60 -6.89 -57.77 -42.28
CA GLY A 60 -7.12 -58.67 -41.15
C GLY A 60 -6.78 -58.09 -39.79
N GLY A 61 -7.80 -58.02 -38.91
CA GLY A 61 -7.60 -57.80 -37.48
C GLY A 61 -8.64 -56.86 -36.85
N CYS A 62 -9.91 -57.25 -36.83
CA CYS A 62 -10.84 -56.74 -35.83
C CYS A 62 -10.36 -57.23 -34.45
N LEU A 63 -9.78 -56.34 -33.65
CA LEU A 63 -9.81 -56.47 -32.20
C LEU A 63 -10.99 -55.64 -31.72
N ALA A 64 -12.09 -56.33 -31.45
CA ALA A 64 -13.20 -55.78 -30.70
C ALA A 64 -12.73 -55.60 -29.25
N GLU A 65 -12.43 -54.37 -28.88
CA GLU A 65 -12.21 -53.98 -27.49
C GLU A 65 -13.58 -53.89 -26.83
N SER A 66 -13.90 -54.88 -25.99
CA SER A 66 -15.08 -54.86 -25.12
C SER A 66 -14.91 -53.70 -24.13
N THR A 67 -15.46 -52.54 -24.50
CA THR A 67 -15.62 -51.39 -23.62
C THR A 67 -16.78 -51.70 -22.70
N ASP A 68 -16.45 -52.28 -21.55
CA ASP A 68 -17.37 -52.45 -20.45
C ASP A 68 -17.71 -51.05 -19.92
N SER A 69 -18.80 -50.50 -20.47
CA SER A 69 -19.33 -49.21 -20.09
C SER A 69 -20.02 -49.40 -18.76
N THR A 70 -19.26 -49.34 -17.67
CA THR A 70 -19.84 -49.14 -16.35
C THR A 70 -20.49 -47.76 -16.37
N ASP A 71 -21.78 -47.75 -16.64
CA ASP A 71 -22.72 -46.68 -16.38
C ASP A 71 -22.69 -46.36 -14.88
N SER A 72 -21.65 -45.64 -14.49
CA SER A 72 -21.67 -44.88 -13.25
C SER A 72 -22.60 -43.72 -13.55
N GLY A 73 -23.88 -43.92 -13.24
CA GLY A 73 -24.87 -42.87 -13.05
C GLY A 73 -24.43 -41.93 -11.93
N VAL A 74 -23.32 -41.23 -12.14
CA VAL A 74 -22.98 -40.04 -11.40
C VAL A 74 -23.93 -39.00 -11.96
N ILE A 75 -25.07 -38.83 -11.30
CA ILE A 75 -25.75 -37.53 -11.34
C ILE A 75 -24.68 -36.56 -10.85
N SER A 76 -23.97 -35.93 -11.79
CA SER A 76 -23.10 -34.79 -11.47
C SER A 76 -24.05 -33.76 -10.91
N ALA A 77 -24.06 -33.66 -9.57
CA ALA A 77 -24.97 -32.79 -8.85
C ALA A 77 -25.00 -31.42 -9.53
N THR A 78 -26.20 -30.94 -9.86
CA THR A 78 -26.33 -29.64 -10.50
C THR A 78 -25.81 -28.59 -9.52
N ARG A 79 -24.79 -27.85 -9.97
CA ARG A 79 -24.09 -26.88 -9.13
C ARG A 79 -24.34 -25.48 -9.67
N ILE A 80 -24.67 -24.57 -8.76
CA ILE A 80 -24.72 -23.14 -9.06
C ILE A 80 -23.52 -22.47 -8.40
N ARG A 81 -22.83 -21.63 -9.16
CA ARG A 81 -21.82 -20.70 -8.66
C ARG A 81 -22.44 -19.31 -8.63
N ALA A 82 -22.37 -18.62 -7.50
CA ALA A 82 -22.83 -17.25 -7.37
C ALA A 82 -21.75 -16.39 -6.71
N SER A 83 -21.61 -15.14 -7.14
CA SER A 83 -20.89 -14.13 -6.36
C SER A 83 -21.85 -13.43 -5.40
N GLY A 84 -21.35 -13.03 -4.24
CA GLY A 84 -22.01 -12.19 -3.27
C GLY A 84 -21.12 -10.99 -2.94
N GLU A 85 -21.72 -9.82 -2.79
CA GLU A 85 -21.02 -8.57 -2.51
C GLU A 85 -21.77 -7.80 -1.44
N ALA A 86 -21.03 -7.12 -0.57
CA ALA A 86 -21.61 -6.22 0.42
C ALA A 86 -20.70 -5.03 0.69
N VAL A 87 -21.33 -3.91 1.05
CA VAL A 87 -20.66 -2.69 1.47
C VAL A 87 -21.24 -2.25 2.81
N VAL A 88 -20.39 -2.14 3.81
CA VAL A 88 -20.72 -1.57 5.11
C VAL A 88 -20.14 -0.16 5.18
N VAL A 89 -20.96 0.81 5.61
CA VAL A 89 -20.52 2.20 5.77
C VAL A 89 -20.40 2.50 7.27
N VAL A 90 -19.22 2.91 7.70
CA VAL A 90 -18.92 3.23 9.10
C VAL A 90 -18.37 4.65 9.21
N ALA A 91 -18.72 5.36 10.28
CA ALA A 91 -18.11 6.65 10.57
C ALA A 91 -16.63 6.44 10.98
N PRO A 92 -15.69 7.28 10.51
CA PRO A 92 -14.30 7.18 10.93
C PRO A 92 -14.13 7.54 12.41
N ASP A 93 -13.24 6.84 13.09
CA ASP A 93 -12.86 7.06 14.50
C ASP A 93 -11.37 7.44 14.66
N ARG A 94 -10.66 7.58 13.53
CA ARG A 94 -9.29 8.04 13.45
C ARG A 94 -9.12 9.04 12.33
N ALA A 95 -8.32 10.06 12.59
CA ALA A 95 -7.84 10.99 11.57
C ALA A 95 -6.33 11.15 11.65
N TRP A 96 -5.69 11.32 10.50
CA TRP A 96 -4.28 11.65 10.40
C TRP A 96 -4.12 12.96 9.65
N VAL A 97 -3.32 13.87 10.21
CA VAL A 97 -2.94 15.12 9.58
C VAL A 97 -1.44 15.10 9.32
N ASP A 98 -1.07 15.11 8.05
CA ASP A 98 0.32 15.15 7.59
C ASP A 98 0.75 16.59 7.35
N LEU A 99 1.78 17.01 8.07
CA LEU A 99 2.34 18.36 8.06
C LEU A 99 3.81 18.28 7.65
N ALA A 100 4.32 19.32 7.01
CA ALA A 100 5.74 19.46 6.76
C ALA A 100 6.26 20.85 7.13
N ILE A 101 7.45 20.85 7.72
CA ILE A 101 8.20 22.04 8.11
C ILE A 101 9.38 22.12 7.17
N VAL A 102 9.42 23.19 6.38
CA VAL A 102 10.39 23.35 5.30
C VAL A 102 11.22 24.60 5.55
N THR A 103 12.50 24.40 5.80
CA THR A 103 13.46 25.50 6.01
C THR A 103 14.48 25.52 4.89
N ARG A 104 14.99 26.71 4.59
CA ARG A 104 15.98 26.92 3.53
C ARG A 104 17.08 27.83 4.04
N ASP A 105 18.31 27.51 3.70
CA ASP A 105 19.46 28.36 3.99
C ASP A 105 20.58 28.08 2.98
N VAL A 106 21.50 29.04 2.78
CA VAL A 106 22.69 28.84 1.95
C VAL A 106 23.66 27.83 2.59
N GLU A 107 23.65 27.72 3.93
CA GLU A 107 24.42 26.74 4.69
C GLU A 107 23.52 25.59 5.20
N ALA A 108 23.91 24.35 4.93
CA ALA A 108 23.15 23.18 5.38
C ALA A 108 22.94 23.13 6.89
N SER A 109 23.97 23.49 7.68
CA SER A 109 23.91 23.52 9.14
C SER A 109 22.85 24.50 9.66
N ARG A 110 22.77 25.69 9.07
CA ARG A 110 21.79 26.71 9.41
C ARG A 110 20.37 26.30 9.03
N ALA A 111 20.19 25.66 7.87
CA ALA A 111 18.89 25.12 7.47
C ALA A 111 18.37 24.06 8.46
N VAL A 112 19.26 23.19 8.96
CA VAL A 112 18.95 22.16 9.98
C VAL A 112 18.62 22.79 11.34
N GLU A 113 19.43 23.76 11.78
CA GLU A 113 19.26 24.45 13.06
C GLU A 113 17.93 25.22 13.10
N ALA A 114 17.59 25.93 12.00
CA ALA A 114 16.29 26.56 11.81
C ALA A 114 15.15 25.54 11.84
N ASN A 115 15.31 24.39 11.16
CA ASN A 115 14.27 23.36 11.13
C ASN A 115 13.97 22.80 12.52
N ALA A 116 15.00 22.55 13.33
CA ALA A 116 14.85 22.06 14.69
C ALA A 116 14.09 23.08 15.57
N GLY A 117 14.40 24.37 15.41
CA GLY A 117 13.71 25.45 16.12
C GLY A 117 12.23 25.57 15.74
N GLU A 118 11.90 25.56 14.44
CA GLU A 118 10.52 25.58 13.94
C GLU A 118 9.75 24.31 14.35
N SER A 119 10.38 23.14 14.24
CA SER A 119 9.78 21.86 14.65
C SER A 119 9.40 21.83 16.12
N LYS A 120 10.24 22.39 17.00
CA LYS A 120 9.93 22.50 18.42
C LYS A 120 8.75 23.44 18.69
N ARG A 121 8.66 24.56 17.96
CA ARG A 121 7.54 25.51 18.07
C ARG A 121 6.23 24.88 17.65
N VAL A 122 6.20 24.22 16.48
CA VAL A 122 5.01 23.54 15.95
C VAL A 122 4.55 22.42 16.87
N THR A 123 5.45 21.53 17.30
CA THR A 123 5.09 20.42 18.21
C THR A 123 4.57 20.92 19.56
N THR A 124 5.13 22.00 20.10
CA THR A 124 4.64 22.64 21.34
C THR A 124 3.24 23.24 21.15
N ALA A 125 3.00 23.93 20.02
CA ALA A 125 1.69 24.52 19.73
C ALA A 125 0.62 23.44 19.56
N LEU A 126 0.92 22.38 18.82
CA LEU A 126 0.04 21.23 18.65
C LEU A 126 -0.27 20.54 19.97
N GLY A 127 0.73 20.33 20.83
CA GLY A 127 0.53 19.78 22.17
C GLY A 127 -0.40 20.64 23.05
N LYS A 128 -0.34 21.97 22.94
CA LYS A 128 -1.24 22.89 23.64
C LYS A 128 -2.67 22.86 23.07
N ALA A 129 -2.81 22.78 21.75
CA ALA A 129 -4.10 22.81 21.07
C ALA A 129 -4.89 21.49 21.24
N LEU A 130 -4.19 20.36 21.36
CA LEU A 130 -4.78 19.02 21.31
C LEU A 130 -4.72 18.28 22.66
N GLY A 131 -3.85 18.71 23.58
CA GLY A 131 -3.67 18.03 24.87
C GLY A 131 -3.20 16.58 24.69
N GLN A 132 -3.78 15.65 25.44
CA GLN A 132 -3.47 14.21 25.33
C GLN A 132 -4.23 13.50 24.20
N GLY A 133 -5.17 14.17 23.52
CA GLY A 133 -6.03 13.56 22.50
C GLY A 133 -5.38 13.38 21.12
N ALA A 134 -4.07 13.63 21.01
CA ALA A 134 -3.34 13.52 19.75
C ALA A 134 -1.93 12.95 19.98
N GLU A 135 -1.53 12.05 19.09
CA GLU A 135 -0.17 11.53 19.03
C GLU A 135 0.58 12.19 17.87
N ILE A 136 1.77 12.74 18.16
CA ILE A 136 2.61 13.37 17.14
C ILE A 136 3.80 12.44 16.87
N SER A 137 3.89 11.96 15.65
CA SER A 137 4.98 11.10 15.17
C SER A 137 5.74 11.79 14.03
N SER A 138 7.02 11.44 13.82
CA SER A 138 7.78 11.93 12.68
C SER A 138 7.52 11.06 11.44
N GLY A 139 7.07 11.69 10.35
CA GLY A 139 6.81 11.08 9.05
C GLY A 139 8.03 11.05 8.12
N GLY A 140 9.20 11.46 8.61
CA GLY A 140 10.47 11.42 7.89
C GLY A 140 11.14 12.78 7.76
N TYR A 141 12.45 12.76 7.57
CA TYR A 141 13.31 13.94 7.55
C TYR A 141 14.25 13.86 6.34
N SER A 142 14.39 14.96 5.60
CA SER A 142 15.31 15.04 4.47
C SER A 142 16.02 16.39 4.38
N LEU A 143 17.25 16.36 3.88
CA LEU A 143 18.08 17.52 3.56
C LEU A 143 18.55 17.34 2.12
N ALA A 144 18.28 18.32 1.26
CA ALA A 144 18.69 18.28 -0.13
C ALA A 144 19.26 19.63 -0.58
N PRO A 145 20.29 19.65 -1.44
CA PRO A 145 20.72 20.88 -2.10
C PRO A 145 19.59 21.41 -3.01
N ASN A 146 19.42 22.72 -3.01
CA ASN A 146 18.51 23.43 -3.90
C ASN A 146 19.30 24.08 -5.02
N TYR A 147 18.96 23.78 -6.26
CA TYR A 147 19.61 24.39 -7.43
C TYR A 147 18.63 25.30 -8.14
N LYS A 148 19.08 26.51 -8.49
CA LYS A 148 18.37 27.39 -9.40
C LYS A 148 18.94 27.26 -10.80
N TYR A 149 18.06 27.22 -11.80
CA TYR A 149 18.47 27.28 -13.19
C TYR A 149 18.54 28.73 -13.64
N ILE A 150 19.68 29.13 -14.20
CA ILE A 150 19.88 30.49 -14.73
C ILE A 150 20.12 30.35 -16.24
N THR A 151 19.27 30.99 -17.04
CA THR A 151 19.36 30.99 -18.50
C THR A 151 20.75 31.41 -18.96
N GLY A 152 21.40 30.57 -19.76
CA GLY A 152 22.76 30.81 -20.26
C GLY A 152 23.91 30.50 -19.28
N GLN A 153 23.62 30.15 -18.02
CA GLN A 153 24.62 29.83 -17.00
C GLN A 153 24.47 28.42 -16.38
N GLY A 154 23.37 27.72 -16.68
CA GLY A 154 23.12 26.37 -16.18
C GLY A 154 22.59 26.32 -14.75
N GLN A 155 22.76 25.17 -14.08
CA GLN A 155 22.32 24.98 -12.69
C GLN A 155 23.35 25.55 -11.72
N ARG A 156 22.91 26.43 -10.82
CA ARG A 156 23.72 26.99 -9.74
C ARG A 156 23.12 26.61 -8.38
N LEU A 157 23.97 26.19 -7.45
CA LEU A 157 23.55 25.93 -6.08
C LEU A 157 22.99 27.23 -5.47
N ASP A 158 21.77 27.13 -4.95
CA ASP A 158 21.00 28.22 -4.34
C ASP A 158 20.81 28.02 -2.82
N GLY A 159 21.43 26.97 -2.27
CA GLY A 159 21.42 26.62 -0.86
C GLY A 159 20.95 25.20 -0.61
N PHE A 160 20.39 24.96 0.56
CA PHE A 160 19.92 23.68 1.04
C PHE A 160 18.49 23.82 1.57
N ILE A 161 17.68 22.79 1.34
CA ILE A 161 16.31 22.68 1.84
C ILE A 161 16.26 21.51 2.80
N VAL A 162 15.75 21.75 4.00
CA VAL A 162 15.37 20.71 4.96
C VAL A 162 13.86 20.56 4.93
N ARG A 163 13.38 19.32 4.84
CA ARG A 163 11.97 18.96 5.03
C ARG A 163 11.86 18.00 6.20
N ASN A 164 11.09 18.39 7.21
CA ASN A 164 10.71 17.52 8.31
C ASN A 164 9.20 17.29 8.26
N ARG A 165 8.79 16.04 8.10
CA ARG A 165 7.38 15.65 8.08
C ARG A 165 6.96 15.18 9.45
N LEU A 166 5.79 15.63 9.88
CA LEU A 166 5.13 15.23 11.11
C LEU A 166 3.75 14.67 10.76
N ARG A 167 3.37 13.58 11.42
CA ARG A 167 2.03 13.00 11.35
C ARG A 167 1.36 13.13 12.70
N VAL A 168 0.21 13.78 12.72
CA VAL A 168 -0.63 13.92 13.89
C VAL A 168 -1.78 12.91 13.79
N THR A 169 -1.81 11.94 14.69
CA THR A 169 -2.91 10.96 14.83
C THR A 169 -3.92 11.48 15.84
N LEU A 170 -5.20 11.48 15.47
CA LEU A 170 -6.30 12.00 16.26
C LEU A 170 -7.33 10.90 16.53
N GLU A 171 -7.82 10.83 17.76
CA GLU A 171 -9.00 10.02 18.11
C GLU A 171 -10.30 10.81 17.85
N ASP A 172 -10.29 12.11 18.10
CA ASP A 172 -11.38 13.01 17.70
C ASP A 172 -11.18 13.47 16.26
N VAL A 173 -11.90 12.84 15.33
CA VAL A 173 -11.86 13.16 13.89
C VAL A 173 -12.31 14.59 13.58
N THR A 174 -13.07 15.24 14.46
CA THR A 174 -13.52 16.62 14.28
C THR A 174 -12.43 17.63 14.65
N ALA A 175 -11.39 17.21 15.39
CA ALA A 175 -10.28 18.06 15.79
C ALA A 175 -9.29 18.39 14.65
N ALA A 176 -9.41 17.73 13.49
CA ALA A 176 -8.50 17.93 12.36
C ALA A 176 -8.38 19.40 11.92
N GLY A 177 -9.48 20.16 11.94
CA GLY A 177 -9.46 21.59 11.64
C GLY A 177 -8.61 22.40 12.64
N ARG A 178 -8.75 22.11 13.93
CA ARG A 178 -7.95 22.77 14.98
C ARG A 178 -6.45 22.47 14.84
N VAL A 179 -6.08 21.26 14.38
CA VAL A 179 -4.68 20.91 14.08
C VAL A 179 -4.13 21.79 12.97
N ILE A 180 -4.89 21.96 11.89
CA ILE A 180 -4.51 22.77 10.73
C ILE A 180 -4.28 24.22 11.15
N ASP A 181 -5.23 24.78 11.90
CA ASP A 181 -5.19 26.17 12.32
C ASP A 181 -4.00 26.41 13.28
N ALA A 182 -3.82 25.55 14.30
CA ALA A 182 -2.71 25.64 15.24
C ALA A 182 -1.33 25.41 14.59
N ALA A 183 -1.23 24.48 13.64
CA ALA A 183 0.00 24.24 12.89
C ALA A 183 0.37 25.44 12.01
N SER A 184 -0.63 26.02 11.33
CA SER A 184 -0.44 27.18 10.46
C SER A 184 0.01 28.41 11.24
N GLU A 185 -0.63 28.69 12.38
CA GLU A 185 -0.25 29.79 13.28
C GLU A 185 1.16 29.59 13.86
N ALA A 186 1.55 28.34 14.13
CA ALA A 186 2.87 28.01 14.67
C ALA A 186 4.01 28.00 13.64
N GLY A 187 3.71 28.20 12.34
CA GLY A 187 4.70 28.27 11.28
C GLY A 187 4.94 26.98 10.51
N ALA A 188 4.03 26.00 10.59
CA ALA A 188 4.09 24.83 9.70
C ALA A 188 4.00 25.30 8.25
N SER A 189 4.99 24.93 7.43
CA SER A 189 5.15 25.49 6.09
C SER A 189 4.21 24.88 5.06
N GLU A 190 3.86 23.60 5.23
CA GLU A 190 3.00 22.85 4.33
C GLU A 190 2.05 21.95 5.15
N ILE A 191 0.75 22.01 4.86
CA ILE A 191 -0.23 20.99 5.27
C ILE A 191 -0.43 20.10 4.06
N GLN A 192 0.00 18.84 4.16
CA GLN A 192 0.08 17.94 3.01
C GLN A 192 -1.24 17.21 2.76
N GLN A 193 -1.77 16.56 3.80
CA GLN A 193 -2.92 15.67 3.68
C GLN A 193 -3.68 15.56 5.00
N VAL A 194 -5.01 15.43 4.89
CA VAL A 194 -5.84 14.92 5.98
C VAL A 194 -6.46 13.61 5.51
N SER A 195 -6.29 12.54 6.26
CA SER A 195 -6.94 11.25 6.00
C SER A 195 -7.77 10.80 7.18
N TYR A 196 -8.84 10.06 6.89
CA TYR A 196 -9.75 9.49 7.87
C TYR A 196 -9.77 7.97 7.71
N GLY A 197 -9.95 7.25 8.80
CA GLY A 197 -10.03 5.80 8.79
C GLY A 197 -10.59 5.24 10.08
N LEU A 198 -10.37 3.94 10.24
CA LEU A 198 -10.75 3.16 11.41
C LEU A 198 -9.51 2.75 12.19
N ALA A 199 -9.57 2.79 13.52
CA ALA A 199 -8.55 2.19 14.38
C ALA A 199 -8.55 0.67 14.26
N ASP A 200 -9.75 0.08 14.20
CA ASP A 200 -9.98 -1.34 13.97
C ASP A 200 -11.09 -1.50 12.92
N ASP A 201 -10.73 -1.98 11.74
CA ASP A 201 -11.66 -2.26 10.65
C ASP A 201 -12.24 -3.68 10.71
N ALA A 202 -11.73 -4.55 11.58
CA ALA A 202 -12.12 -5.95 11.65
C ALA A 202 -13.63 -6.16 11.94
N PRO A 203 -14.30 -5.38 12.82
CA PRO A 203 -15.74 -5.50 13.02
C PRO A 203 -16.54 -5.20 11.75
N ALA A 204 -16.16 -4.14 11.02
CA ALA A 204 -16.81 -3.75 9.78
C ALA A 204 -16.54 -4.77 8.66
N GLN A 205 -15.32 -5.32 8.61
CA GLN A 205 -14.94 -6.36 7.65
C GLN A 205 -15.71 -7.67 7.91
N ARG A 206 -15.82 -8.11 9.17
CA ARG A 206 -16.63 -9.28 9.54
C ARG A 206 -18.10 -9.11 9.16
N GLN A 207 -18.65 -7.92 9.40
CA GLN A 207 -20.02 -7.61 9.01
C GLN A 207 -20.18 -7.66 7.48
N ALA A 208 -19.29 -7.01 6.73
CA ALA A 208 -19.32 -7.02 5.28
C ALA A 208 -19.20 -8.45 4.72
N LEU A 209 -18.32 -9.29 5.29
CA LEU A 209 -18.15 -10.67 4.84
C LEU A 209 -19.40 -11.53 5.10
N ALA A 210 -20.04 -11.37 6.27
CA ALA A 210 -21.29 -12.05 6.59
C ALA A 210 -22.41 -11.64 5.62
N ASP A 211 -22.54 -10.34 5.33
CA ASP A 211 -23.54 -9.81 4.42
C ASP A 211 -23.28 -10.23 2.96
N ALA A 212 -22.01 -10.24 2.52
CA ALA A 212 -21.62 -10.71 1.19
C ALA A 212 -21.92 -12.21 1.02
N THR A 213 -21.65 -13.02 2.04
CA THR A 213 -21.96 -14.46 2.02
C THR A 213 -23.47 -14.68 1.90
N ARG A 214 -24.28 -13.96 2.69
CA ARG A 214 -25.74 -14.03 2.62
C ARG A 214 -26.25 -13.63 1.23
N SER A 215 -25.74 -12.52 0.68
CA SER A 215 -26.05 -12.07 -0.67
C SER A 215 -25.73 -13.12 -1.74
N GLY A 216 -24.58 -13.81 -1.62
CA GLY A 216 -24.19 -14.88 -2.54
C GLY A 216 -25.15 -16.07 -2.49
N VAL A 217 -25.53 -16.51 -1.29
CA VAL A 217 -26.49 -17.61 -1.11
C VAL A 217 -27.88 -17.23 -1.62
N GLU A 218 -28.35 -16.01 -1.34
CA GLU A 218 -29.64 -15.50 -1.86
C GLU A 218 -29.64 -15.46 -3.39
N ARG A 219 -28.56 -14.98 -4.01
CA ARG A 219 -28.41 -14.95 -5.47
C ARG A 219 -28.39 -16.35 -6.08
N ALA A 220 -27.70 -17.30 -5.43
CA ALA A 220 -27.75 -18.71 -5.82
C ALA A 220 -29.17 -19.28 -5.73
N GLY A 221 -29.92 -18.91 -4.70
CA GLY A 221 -31.34 -19.29 -4.54
C GLY A 221 -32.25 -18.73 -5.62
N VAL A 222 -32.03 -17.48 -6.07
CA VAL A 222 -32.76 -16.89 -7.20
C VAL A 222 -32.47 -17.66 -8.49
N MET A 223 -31.21 -18.02 -8.74
CA MET A 223 -30.83 -18.81 -9.91
C MET A 223 -31.41 -20.22 -9.88
N ALA A 224 -31.43 -20.87 -8.71
CA ALA A 224 -32.04 -22.20 -8.54
C ALA A 224 -33.53 -22.17 -8.85
N LYS A 225 -34.26 -21.20 -8.29
CA LYS A 225 -35.70 -21.05 -8.53
C LYS A 225 -36.04 -20.79 -9.99
N ALA A 226 -35.17 -20.12 -10.74
CA ALA A 226 -35.37 -19.84 -12.15
C ALA A 226 -35.28 -21.10 -13.06
N ILE A 227 -34.74 -22.20 -12.54
CA ILE A 227 -34.67 -23.50 -13.22
C ILE A 227 -35.52 -24.57 -12.51
N ASP A 228 -36.52 -24.14 -11.75
CA ASP A 228 -37.42 -25.00 -10.96
C ASP A 228 -36.69 -25.91 -9.96
N MET A 229 -35.57 -25.42 -9.40
CA MET A 229 -34.77 -26.11 -8.40
C MET A 229 -34.67 -25.30 -7.10
N GLN A 230 -34.24 -25.95 -6.02
CA GLN A 230 -33.96 -25.38 -4.72
C GLN A 230 -32.52 -25.65 -4.29
N VAL A 231 -31.97 -24.76 -3.47
CA VAL A 231 -30.64 -24.94 -2.87
C VAL A 231 -30.74 -26.00 -1.78
N ILE A 232 -30.01 -27.10 -1.95
CA ILE A 232 -29.95 -28.21 -0.98
C ILE A 232 -28.92 -27.90 0.10
N ARG A 233 -27.70 -27.55 -0.30
CA ARG A 233 -26.59 -27.25 0.61
C ARG A 233 -25.52 -26.39 -0.04
N VAL A 234 -24.74 -25.73 0.80
CA VAL A 234 -23.52 -25.02 0.39
C VAL A 234 -22.37 -26.03 0.28
N LEU A 235 -21.67 -26.02 -0.85
CA LEU A 235 -20.53 -26.89 -1.14
C LEU A 235 -19.21 -26.24 -0.77
N SER A 236 -19.05 -24.97 -1.11
CA SER A 236 -17.84 -24.19 -0.85
C SER A 236 -18.19 -22.71 -0.78
N VAL A 237 -17.44 -21.99 0.06
CA VAL A 237 -17.48 -20.53 0.19
C VAL A 237 -16.05 -20.04 0.14
N GLU A 238 -15.75 -19.22 -0.85
CA GLU A 238 -14.43 -18.64 -1.06
C GLU A 238 -14.52 -17.14 -0.82
N ASP A 239 -13.72 -16.63 0.12
CA ASP A 239 -13.49 -15.19 0.22
C ASP A 239 -12.71 -14.76 -1.02
N SER A 240 -13.36 -13.99 -1.89
CA SER A 240 -12.76 -13.48 -3.13
C SER A 240 -12.21 -12.06 -2.95
N GLY A 241 -12.19 -11.55 -1.71
CA GLY A 241 -11.66 -10.24 -1.36
C GLY A 241 -10.15 -10.14 -1.55
N ALA A 242 -9.69 -9.00 -2.05
CA ALA A 242 -8.26 -8.66 -2.09
C ALA A 242 -7.67 -8.61 -0.68
N ALA A 243 -6.36 -8.90 -0.57
CA ALA A 243 -5.63 -8.90 0.70
C ALA A 243 -5.93 -7.64 1.55
N PRO A 244 -5.96 -7.75 2.89
CA PRO A 244 -6.28 -6.63 3.78
C PRO A 244 -5.34 -5.46 3.51
N ALA A 245 -5.84 -4.42 2.86
CA ALA A 245 -5.16 -3.15 2.72
C ALA A 245 -5.89 -2.16 3.63
N PRO A 246 -5.18 -1.35 4.42
CA PRO A 246 -5.79 -0.40 5.33
C PRO A 246 -6.70 0.57 4.57
N ILE A 247 -7.97 0.63 4.97
CA ILE A 247 -8.98 1.47 4.31
C ILE A 247 -8.80 2.91 4.82
N VAL A 248 -8.04 3.71 4.07
CA VAL A 248 -7.85 5.14 4.33
C VAL A 248 -8.60 5.98 3.30
N ARG A 249 -9.40 6.94 3.77
CA ARG A 249 -10.04 7.94 2.92
C ARG A 249 -9.21 9.22 2.96
N GLU A 250 -8.62 9.57 1.83
CA GLU A 250 -7.82 10.79 1.69
C GLU A 250 -8.70 12.00 1.34
N VAL A 251 -8.45 13.11 2.02
CA VAL A 251 -8.93 14.44 1.63
C VAL A 251 -7.70 15.23 1.16
N ARG A 252 -7.60 15.41 -0.16
CA ARG A 252 -6.51 16.22 -0.74
C ARG A 252 -6.84 17.70 -0.55
N MET A 253 -6.10 18.35 0.35
CA MET A 253 -6.10 19.80 0.46
C MET A 253 -5.20 20.36 -0.66
N LEU A 254 -5.69 21.36 -1.40
CA LEU A 254 -4.83 22.08 -2.34
C LEU A 254 -3.82 22.87 -1.51
N ALA A 255 -2.52 22.62 -1.70
CA ALA A 255 -1.46 23.26 -0.92
C ALA A 255 -1.54 24.80 -1.04
N LYS A 256 -2.15 25.44 -0.05
CA LYS A 256 -1.97 26.87 0.21
C LYS A 256 -0.71 27.01 1.04
N SER A 257 0.19 27.89 0.60
CA SER A 257 1.28 28.36 1.46
C SER A 257 0.68 28.90 2.76
N ALA A 258 0.98 28.25 3.88
CA ALA A 258 0.53 28.71 5.18
C ALA A 258 1.19 30.07 5.48
N GLY A 259 0.38 31.12 5.55
CA GLY A 259 0.76 32.44 6.01
C GLY A 259 -0.18 32.86 7.14
N PRO A 260 0.21 33.83 7.98
CA PRO A 260 -0.67 34.31 9.05
C PRO A 260 -1.93 34.91 8.42
N SER A 261 -3.08 34.28 8.65
CA SER A 261 -4.36 34.71 8.09
C SER A 261 -5.44 34.66 9.16
N SER A 262 -6.23 35.72 9.26
CA SER A 262 -7.53 35.73 9.95
C SER A 262 -8.57 34.94 9.14
N ALA A 263 -8.23 33.68 8.81
CA ALA A 263 -9.11 32.80 8.07
C ALA A 263 -10.21 32.28 9.02
N PRO A 264 -11.45 32.10 8.53
CA PRO A 264 -12.46 31.36 9.27
C PRO A 264 -11.94 29.94 9.58
N PRO A 265 -12.35 29.34 10.71
CA PRO A 265 -11.84 28.05 11.17
C PRO A 265 -12.02 26.97 10.11
N THR A 266 -11.03 26.09 9.96
CA THR A 266 -11.05 25.06 8.93
C THR A 266 -12.10 24.00 9.25
N THR A 267 -13.22 23.99 8.54
CA THR A 267 -14.26 22.96 8.70
C THR A 267 -14.00 21.76 7.79
N LEU A 268 -13.77 20.59 8.38
CA LEU A 268 -13.65 19.32 7.66
C LEU A 268 -14.77 18.39 8.09
N SER A 269 -15.47 17.80 7.12
CA SER A 269 -16.49 16.76 7.37
C SER A 269 -15.94 15.41 6.92
N PRO A 270 -15.67 14.47 7.86
CA PRO A 270 -15.35 13.10 7.48
C PRO A 270 -16.56 12.49 6.74
N GLY A 271 -16.34 11.98 5.52
CA GLY A 271 -17.31 11.09 4.88
C GLY A 271 -17.23 9.69 5.48
N GLY A 272 -18.27 8.87 5.30
CA GLY A 272 -18.27 7.48 5.75
C GLY A 272 -17.19 6.64 5.07
N ILE A 273 -16.57 5.74 5.82
CA ILE A 273 -15.63 4.73 5.34
C ILE A 273 -16.42 3.55 4.80
N ARG A 274 -16.16 3.16 3.55
CA ARG A 274 -16.82 2.01 2.91
C ARG A 274 -15.92 0.78 3.04
N VAL A 275 -16.41 -0.24 3.71
CA VAL A 275 -15.77 -1.55 3.81
C VAL A 275 -16.49 -2.50 2.89
N HIS A 276 -15.77 -3.03 1.90
CA HIS A 276 -16.31 -3.92 0.88
C HIS A 276 -15.86 -5.35 1.13
N ALA A 277 -16.75 -6.31 0.92
CA ALA A 277 -16.41 -7.73 0.89
C ALA A 277 -17.05 -8.40 -0.32
N SER A 278 -16.36 -9.38 -0.87
CA SER A 278 -16.83 -10.20 -2.00
C SER A 278 -16.58 -11.67 -1.70
N VAL A 279 -17.56 -12.51 -1.99
CA VAL A 279 -17.51 -13.94 -1.73
C VAL A 279 -18.00 -14.68 -2.97
N THR A 280 -17.38 -15.81 -3.28
CA THR A 280 -17.91 -16.78 -4.25
C THR A 280 -18.50 -17.97 -3.50
N VAL A 281 -19.76 -18.27 -3.74
CA VAL A 281 -20.43 -19.46 -3.18
C VAL A 281 -20.68 -20.48 -4.28
N TYR A 282 -20.49 -21.75 -3.93
CA TYR A 282 -20.89 -22.89 -4.73
C TYR A 282 -21.95 -23.66 -3.97
N VAL A 283 -23.12 -23.86 -4.58
CA VAL A 283 -24.22 -24.59 -3.96
C VAL A 283 -24.64 -25.76 -4.83
N GLU A 284 -25.12 -26.81 -4.18
CA GLU A 284 -25.80 -27.91 -4.83
C GLU A 284 -27.31 -27.60 -4.88
N VAL A 285 -27.91 -27.84 -6.05
CA VAL A 285 -29.34 -27.64 -6.27
C VAL A 285 -30.00 -28.93 -6.72
N GLY A 286 -31.28 -29.08 -6.39
CA GLY A 286 -32.12 -30.17 -6.85
C GLY A 286 -33.59 -29.76 -6.89
N PRO A 287 -34.46 -30.61 -7.44
CA PRO A 287 -35.89 -30.33 -7.58
C PRO A 287 -36.60 -30.11 -6.23
#